data_AF-A0A8I6XMK0-F1
#
_entry.id   AF-A0A8I6XMK0-F1
#
_cell.length_a   1.000
_cell.length_b   1.000
_cell.length_c   1.000
_cell.angle_alpha   90.00
_cell.angle_beta   90.00
_cell.angle_gamma   90.00
#
_symmetry.space_group_name_H-M   'P 1'
#
loop_
_entity.id
_entity.type
_entity.pdbx_description
1 polymer ?
#
loop_
_entity_poly.entity_id
_entity_poly.type
_entity_poly.pdbx_seq_one_letter_code
_entity_poly.pdbx_strand_id
1 'polypeptide(L)'
;MSCNTGKGGSAWLAGESSEKKWQARFVHCWSPGPRRGSVLLLPLFLLCFFSGATRRAESAREFTLINQCKTEVWPAVTPGQSFGGGGYALGPGESVVFTAPVGWSGRVWGRTGCAFDSAGNGTCETGGCGTSLQCASASGTAPATLAEFTLASTDYYDVSLVDGFNLPVVVTPTPASANWTGCAPAGCDGDLRRGCPSELAVKGDGGKVVACRSACDVFGTDQYCCRGQYANPVACQPTFYSKKFKAACPAAYSYAYDDPSSIFTCAQSPDYTITFCSTNMKQSVCSYRNSRLVCSGYGRSISSPLMLVMLLLLSSFLALQFASPV
;
A
#
# COMPACT_ATOMS: atom_id res chain seq x y z
N MET A 1 11.14 47.23 -12.94
CA MET A 1 12.44 47.68 -12.40
C MET A 1 13.19 46.50 -11.80
N SER A 2 14.49 46.39 -12.14
CA SER A 2 15.59 45.54 -11.65
C SER A 2 15.35 44.14 -11.06
N CYS A 3 15.86 43.13 -11.78
CA CYS A 3 16.39 41.89 -11.21
C CYS A 3 17.74 42.16 -10.53
N ASN A 4 17.98 41.58 -9.36
CA ASN A 4 19.33 41.47 -8.80
C ASN A 4 19.60 40.02 -8.40
N THR A 5 20.70 39.48 -8.94
CA THR A 5 21.24 38.14 -8.66
C THR A 5 22.35 38.27 -7.62
N GLY A 6 22.23 37.56 -6.50
CA GLY A 6 23.31 37.37 -5.53
C GLY A 6 23.54 35.88 -5.28
N LYS A 7 24.74 35.41 -5.62
CA LYS A 7 25.28 34.06 -5.33
C LYS A 7 26.04 34.06 -4.00
N GLY A 8 26.03 32.89 -3.34
CA GLY A 8 26.97 32.45 -2.29
C GLY A 8 26.21 31.80 -1.13
N GLY A 9 26.50 30.61 -0.61
CA GLY A 9 27.51 29.59 -0.87
C GLY A 9 27.41 28.56 0.29
N SER A 10 27.36 27.26 -0.07
CA SER A 10 27.73 26.05 0.71
C SER A 10 27.36 25.88 2.20
N ALA A 11 26.53 24.86 2.52
CA ALA A 11 26.90 23.69 3.35
C ALA A 11 25.68 22.78 3.65
N TRP A 12 25.85 21.48 3.35
CA TRP A 12 25.21 20.26 3.86
C TRP A 12 23.89 20.31 4.66
N LEU A 13 22.88 19.57 4.18
CA LEU A 13 22.17 18.53 4.95
C LEU A 13 21.49 17.55 3.97
N ALA A 14 21.61 16.27 4.28
CA ALA A 14 21.10 15.14 3.51
C ALA A 14 19.60 14.92 3.72
N GLY A 15 18.94 14.39 2.70
CA GLY A 15 17.61 13.78 2.81
C GLY A 15 16.47 14.77 2.70
N GLU A 16 16.03 15.06 1.47
CA GLU A 16 14.70 15.62 1.27
C GLU A 16 13.97 14.88 0.14
N SER A 17 12.78 14.44 0.52
CA SER A 17 11.78 13.67 -0.18
C SER A 17 11.45 14.21 -1.58
N SER A 18 11.04 13.29 -2.44
CA SER A 18 10.59 13.43 -3.84
C SER A 18 9.30 14.29 -4.00
N GLU A 19 9.18 15.41 -3.30
CA GLU A 19 7.93 16.18 -3.18
C GLU A 19 7.83 17.39 -4.11
N LYS A 20 8.75 17.60 -5.05
CA LYS A 20 8.76 18.80 -5.92
C LYS A 20 9.00 18.49 -7.38
N LYS A 21 7.98 17.94 -8.05
CA LYS A 21 7.82 18.05 -9.52
C LYS A 21 6.40 17.63 -9.87
N TRP A 22 5.45 18.56 -9.86
CA TRP A 22 4.26 18.65 -10.73
C TRP A 22 3.41 19.84 -10.28
N GLN A 23 3.87 21.07 -10.53
CA GLN A 23 2.97 22.20 -10.73
C GLN A 23 3.51 23.05 -11.87
N ALA A 24 2.92 22.84 -13.05
CA ALA A 24 3.11 23.72 -14.18
C ALA A 24 1.74 24.00 -14.83
N ARG A 25 1.32 25.27 -14.68
CA ARG A 25 0.50 26.05 -15.61
C ARG A 25 -0.98 25.65 -15.76
N PHE A 26 -1.86 26.50 -15.22
CA PHE A 26 -2.87 27.22 -16.01
C PHE A 26 -3.32 28.46 -15.20
N VAL A 27 -2.72 29.62 -15.51
CA VAL A 27 -3.29 30.93 -15.14
C VAL A 27 -3.43 31.70 -16.44
N HIS A 28 -4.63 31.73 -16.99
CA HIS A 28 -4.99 32.71 -18.01
C HIS A 28 -5.76 33.84 -17.33
N CYS A 29 -5.12 35.01 -17.27
CA CYS A 29 -5.75 36.28 -16.99
C CYS A 29 -6.78 36.61 -18.08
N TRP A 30 -7.97 37.05 -17.67
CA TRP A 30 -8.91 37.75 -18.54
C TRP A 30 -9.22 39.10 -17.88
N SER A 31 -8.90 40.20 -18.56
CA SER A 31 -9.35 41.55 -18.20
C SER A 31 -10.67 41.85 -18.92
N PRO A 32 -11.68 42.46 -18.26
CA PRO A 32 -12.86 42.97 -18.96
C PRO A 32 -12.70 44.46 -19.31
N GLY A 33 -13.05 44.83 -20.54
CA GLY A 33 -13.29 46.22 -20.95
C GLY A 33 -14.79 46.53 -21.00
N PRO A 34 -15.24 47.78 -20.78
CA PRO A 34 -16.66 48.11 -20.64
C PRO A 34 -17.29 48.57 -21.97
N ARG A 35 -18.51 48.13 -22.28
CA ARG A 35 -19.47 48.89 -23.10
C ARG A 35 -20.90 48.73 -22.61
N ARG A 36 -21.60 49.86 -22.57
CA ARG A 36 -23.00 50.08 -22.14
C ARG A 36 -24.00 49.53 -23.17
N GLY A 37 -25.17 49.07 -22.68
CA GLY A 37 -26.37 48.83 -23.48
C GLY A 37 -27.45 48.13 -22.64
N SER A 38 -28.68 48.65 -22.68
CA SER A 38 -29.72 48.54 -21.65
C SER A 38 -30.74 47.38 -21.81
N VAL A 39 -31.21 46.88 -20.66
CA VAL A 39 -32.56 46.38 -20.27
C VAL A 39 -33.24 45.27 -21.08
N LEU A 40 -33.39 44.09 -20.46
CA LEU A 40 -34.66 43.35 -20.30
C LEU A 40 -34.50 42.27 -19.21
N LEU A 41 -35.40 42.26 -18.22
CA LEU A 41 -35.34 41.46 -16.99
C LEU A 41 -36.36 40.28 -17.02
N LEU A 42 -35.79 39.07 -16.86
CA LEU A 42 -36.28 37.82 -16.21
C LEU A 42 -37.41 36.95 -16.84
N PRO A 43 -37.41 35.61 -16.60
CA PRO A 43 -36.44 34.79 -15.88
C PRO A 43 -35.88 33.65 -16.75
N LEU A 44 -34.56 33.68 -17.01
CA LEU A 44 -33.83 32.48 -17.38
C LEU A 44 -33.74 31.64 -16.10
N PHE A 45 -34.66 30.66 -15.96
CA PHE A 45 -34.60 29.68 -14.88
C PHE A 45 -33.20 29.10 -14.87
N LEU A 46 -32.47 29.38 -13.79
CA LEU A 46 -31.09 28.94 -13.58
C LEU A 46 -31.05 27.40 -13.63
N LEU A 47 -30.76 26.86 -14.81
CA LEU A 47 -29.94 25.67 -14.92
C LEU A 47 -28.52 26.08 -14.49
N CYS A 48 -28.37 26.38 -13.19
CA CYS A 48 -27.17 26.01 -12.48
C CYS A 48 -27.11 24.49 -12.57
N PHE A 49 -26.60 23.98 -13.70
CA PHE A 49 -25.81 22.76 -13.65
C PHE A 49 -24.73 23.06 -12.63
N PHE A 50 -25.00 22.69 -11.38
CA PHE A 50 -23.98 22.39 -10.42
C PHE A 50 -23.11 21.35 -11.12
N SER A 51 -22.11 21.82 -11.84
CA SER A 51 -20.87 21.10 -12.04
C SER A 51 -20.22 21.07 -10.66
N GLY A 52 -20.89 20.38 -9.73
CA GLY A 52 -20.33 20.01 -8.47
C GLY A 52 -19.19 19.11 -8.85
N ALA A 53 -17.98 19.69 -8.92
CA ALA A 53 -16.79 18.91 -8.73
C ALA A 53 -16.99 18.26 -7.37
N THR A 54 -17.46 17.01 -7.37
CA THR A 54 -17.54 16.18 -6.18
C THR A 54 -16.11 16.05 -5.71
N ARG A 55 -15.66 16.94 -4.82
CA ARG A 55 -14.41 16.75 -4.13
C ARG A 55 -14.62 15.47 -3.34
N ARG A 56 -13.91 14.40 -3.72
CA ARG A 56 -13.90 13.19 -2.90
C ARG A 56 -13.39 13.63 -1.53
N ALA A 57 -14.22 13.46 -0.52
CA ALA A 57 -13.82 13.75 0.85
C ALA A 57 -12.70 12.77 1.19
N GLU A 58 -11.56 13.33 1.59
CA GLU A 58 -10.49 12.53 2.15
C GLU A 58 -10.93 12.05 3.54
N SER A 59 -10.77 10.75 3.82
CA SER A 59 -11.24 10.13 5.05
C SER A 59 -10.11 9.38 5.71
N ALA A 60 -10.20 9.20 7.02
CA ALA A 60 -9.35 8.24 7.71
C ALA A 60 -9.56 6.84 7.10
N ARG A 61 -8.53 6.00 7.18
CA ARG A 61 -8.59 4.60 6.72
C ARG A 61 -8.37 3.68 7.90
N GLU A 62 -9.13 2.60 7.94
CA GLU A 62 -8.89 1.52 8.90
C GLU A 62 -7.89 0.51 8.32
N PHE A 63 -6.89 0.17 9.11
CA PHE A 63 -5.91 -0.86 8.82
C PHE A 63 -6.16 -2.04 9.74
N THR A 64 -6.34 -3.23 9.17
CA THR A 64 -6.35 -4.49 9.91
C THR A 64 -5.05 -5.22 9.67
N LEU A 65 -4.29 -5.49 10.73
CA LEU A 65 -3.11 -6.33 10.70
C LEU A 65 -3.49 -7.74 11.13
N ILE A 66 -3.13 -8.76 10.35
CA ILE A 66 -3.49 -10.16 10.60
C ILE A 66 -2.24 -11.03 10.56
N ASN A 67 -2.04 -11.84 11.59
CA ASN A 67 -1.00 -12.84 11.61
C ASN A 67 -1.52 -14.20 11.12
N GLN A 68 -1.16 -14.61 9.89
CA GLN A 68 -1.38 -15.99 9.41
C GLN A 68 -0.12 -16.85 9.50
N CYS A 69 0.95 -16.35 10.12
CA CYS A 69 2.13 -17.14 10.41
C CYS A 69 1.82 -18.19 11.48
N LYS A 70 2.63 -19.26 11.51
CA LYS A 70 2.55 -20.31 12.53
C LYS A 70 3.17 -19.93 13.88
N THR A 71 3.78 -18.75 13.94
CA THR A 71 4.47 -18.21 15.09
C THR A 71 3.96 -16.81 15.36
N GLU A 72 4.21 -16.33 16.57
CA GLU A 72 3.99 -14.93 16.91
C GLU A 72 4.81 -14.01 15.98
N VAL A 73 4.21 -12.90 15.61
CA VAL A 73 4.85 -11.80 14.90
C VAL A 73 4.58 -10.52 15.68
N TRP A 74 5.50 -9.57 15.58
CA TRP A 74 5.35 -8.28 16.22
C TRP A 74 5.24 -7.20 15.15
N PRO A 75 4.04 -6.91 14.62
CA PRO A 75 3.87 -5.86 13.64
C PRO A 75 4.33 -4.52 14.20
N ALA A 76 4.84 -3.69 13.30
CA ALA A 76 5.26 -2.34 13.61
C ALA A 76 4.75 -1.37 12.54
N VAL A 77 4.42 -0.15 12.97
CA VAL A 77 3.85 0.92 12.17
C VAL A 77 4.62 2.21 12.47
N THR A 78 5.03 2.91 11.42
CA THR A 78 5.67 4.22 11.56
C THR A 78 5.08 5.23 10.57
N PRO A 79 4.83 6.49 10.96
CA PRO A 79 4.93 7.05 12.32
C PRO A 79 3.90 6.42 13.28
N GLY A 80 4.36 5.98 14.45
CA GLY A 80 3.58 5.17 15.40
C GLY A 80 2.87 5.94 16.51
N GLN A 81 3.07 7.25 16.61
CA GLN A 81 2.57 8.09 17.73
C GLN A 81 1.05 8.04 17.87
N SER A 82 0.34 8.00 16.75
CA SER A 82 -1.13 7.91 16.73
C SER A 82 -1.66 6.50 16.98
N PHE A 83 -0.77 5.51 17.11
CA PHE A 83 -1.10 4.08 17.10
C PHE A 83 -0.54 3.35 18.32
N GLY A 84 -0.54 4.01 19.49
CA GLY A 84 -0.05 3.43 20.75
C GLY A 84 1.47 3.21 20.79
N GLY A 85 2.23 3.93 19.95
CA GLY A 85 3.66 3.73 19.77
C GLY A 85 4.01 2.86 18.56
N GLY A 86 3.01 2.33 17.84
CA GLY A 86 3.20 1.66 16.57
C GLY A 86 3.87 0.29 16.67
N GLY A 87 3.70 -0.42 17.79
CA GLY A 87 4.21 -1.76 17.99
C GLY A 87 3.17 -2.69 18.61
N TYR A 88 2.96 -3.84 17.98
CA TYR A 88 1.98 -4.83 18.39
C TYR A 88 2.63 -6.20 18.58
N ALA A 89 1.95 -7.07 19.33
CA ALA A 89 2.23 -8.49 19.42
C ALA A 89 0.99 -9.23 18.92
N LEU A 90 1.15 -10.12 17.93
CA LEU A 90 0.06 -10.91 17.38
C LEU A 90 0.45 -12.38 17.36
N GLY A 91 -0.24 -13.19 18.15
CA GLY A 91 -0.19 -14.65 18.07
C GLY A 91 -0.77 -15.18 16.74
N PRO A 92 -0.56 -16.46 16.43
CA PRO A 92 -1.12 -17.08 15.22
C PRO A 92 -2.64 -16.92 15.14
N GLY A 93 -3.13 -16.37 14.03
CA GLY A 93 -4.55 -16.11 13.78
C GLY A 93 -5.09 -14.82 14.39
N GLU A 94 -4.31 -14.10 15.19
CA GLU A 94 -4.74 -12.85 15.81
C GLU A 94 -4.70 -11.67 14.84
N SER A 95 -5.45 -10.64 15.19
CA SER A 95 -5.51 -9.39 14.43
C SER A 95 -5.63 -8.18 15.33
N VAL A 96 -5.12 -7.04 14.86
CA VAL A 96 -5.34 -5.73 15.47
C VAL A 96 -5.83 -4.74 14.41
N VAL A 97 -6.61 -3.75 14.83
CA VAL A 97 -7.09 -2.67 13.97
C VAL A 97 -6.57 -1.34 14.49
N PHE A 98 -6.12 -0.48 13.58
CA PHE A 98 -5.85 0.93 13.86
C PHE A 98 -6.42 1.82 12.77
N THR A 99 -6.66 3.09 13.08
CA THR A 99 -7.22 4.06 12.15
C THR A 99 -6.16 5.10 11.81
N ALA A 100 -5.69 5.11 10.56
CA ALA A 100 -4.75 6.10 10.07
C ALA A 100 -5.49 7.40 9.70
N PRO A 101 -4.97 8.57 10.09
CA PRO A 101 -5.59 9.84 9.75
C PRO A 101 -5.53 10.12 8.24
N VAL A 102 -6.37 11.06 7.82
CA VAL A 102 -6.31 11.72 6.51
C VAL A 102 -4.89 12.20 6.22
N GLY A 103 -4.38 11.99 5.01
CA GLY A 103 -3.03 12.39 4.61
C GLY A 103 -1.89 11.56 5.22
N TRP A 104 -2.18 10.47 5.94
CA TRP A 104 -1.12 9.66 6.54
C TRP A 104 -0.21 9.05 5.46
N SER A 105 1.09 9.21 5.65
CA SER A 105 2.09 8.46 4.90
C SER A 105 3.02 7.75 5.87
N GLY A 106 3.21 6.45 5.66
CA GLY A 106 3.92 5.62 6.60
C GLY A 106 4.12 4.20 6.10
N ARG A 107 4.63 3.37 7.00
CA ARG A 107 5.08 2.01 6.70
C ARG A 107 4.59 1.05 7.76
N VAL A 108 4.32 -0.18 7.35
CA VAL A 108 3.99 -1.31 8.21
C VAL A 108 4.91 -2.47 7.89
N TRP A 109 5.45 -3.16 8.89
CA TRP A 109 6.26 -4.37 8.69
C TRP A 109 6.09 -5.35 9.84
N GLY A 110 6.54 -6.60 9.63
CA GLY A 110 6.52 -7.65 10.65
C GLY A 110 7.91 -7.87 11.24
N ARG A 111 7.99 -8.01 12.57
CA ARG A 111 9.20 -8.45 13.28
C ARG A 111 9.07 -9.91 13.70
N THR A 112 10.17 -10.66 13.71
CA THR A 112 10.19 -12.08 14.07
C THR A 112 11.26 -12.39 15.11
N GLY A 113 11.05 -13.47 15.86
CA GLY A 113 12.02 -13.93 16.87
C GLY A 113 12.26 -12.88 17.94
N CYS A 114 11.20 -12.19 18.38
CA CYS A 114 11.31 -11.16 19.39
C CYS A 114 11.18 -11.73 20.81
N ALA A 115 11.87 -11.09 21.74
CA ALA A 115 11.70 -11.32 23.17
C ALA A 115 11.63 -9.97 23.88
N PHE A 116 10.45 -9.64 24.40
CA PHE A 116 10.20 -8.41 25.17
C PHE A 116 9.84 -8.74 26.61
N ASP A 117 10.33 -7.95 27.56
CA ASP A 117 9.92 -8.01 28.96
C ASP A 117 8.54 -7.35 29.18
N SER A 118 8.05 -7.36 30.42
CA SER A 118 6.77 -6.75 30.78
C SER A 118 6.72 -5.23 30.62
N ALA A 119 7.88 -4.57 30.54
CA ALA A 119 7.99 -3.14 30.24
C ALA A 119 8.08 -2.87 28.72
N GLY A 120 8.08 -3.92 27.89
CA GLY A 120 8.20 -3.81 26.44
C GLY A 120 9.63 -3.58 25.97
N ASN A 121 10.65 -3.87 26.78
CA ASN A 121 12.06 -3.78 26.37
C ASN A 121 12.56 -5.14 25.89
N GLY A 122 13.30 -5.16 24.80
CA GLY A 122 13.66 -6.41 24.13
C GLY A 122 14.24 -6.21 22.75
N THR A 123 14.51 -7.31 22.05
CA THR A 123 15.05 -7.27 20.68
C THR A 123 14.35 -8.30 19.80
N CYS A 124 14.55 -8.19 18.49
CA CYS A 124 14.02 -9.11 17.49
C CYS A 124 15.14 -9.62 16.59
N GLU A 125 15.03 -10.86 16.15
CA GLU A 125 15.94 -11.46 15.17
C GLU A 125 15.87 -10.75 13.81
N THR A 126 14.67 -10.33 13.38
CA THR A 126 14.48 -9.60 12.12
C THR A 126 13.52 -8.42 12.29
N GLY A 127 13.72 -7.37 11.48
CA GLY A 127 12.85 -6.20 11.43
C GLY A 127 12.85 -5.33 12.69
N GLY A 128 13.75 -5.54 13.65
CA GLY A 128 13.77 -4.81 14.92
C GLY A 128 13.81 -3.28 14.74
N CYS A 129 13.35 -2.53 15.73
CA CYS A 129 13.26 -1.06 15.67
C CYS A 129 13.96 -0.38 16.86
N GLY A 130 15.07 -0.97 17.30
CA GLY A 130 15.74 -0.66 18.56
C GLY A 130 15.39 -1.69 19.64
N THR A 131 15.42 -1.26 20.89
CA THR A 131 15.23 -2.13 22.07
C THR A 131 13.82 -2.08 22.65
N SER A 132 12.85 -1.52 21.94
CA SER A 132 11.48 -1.35 22.43
C SER A 132 10.46 -2.05 21.53
N LEU A 133 9.39 -2.55 22.16
CA LEU A 133 8.21 -3.05 21.47
C LEU A 133 7.59 -1.93 20.62
N GLN A 134 7.56 -0.70 21.14
CA GLN A 134 6.95 0.46 20.48
C GLN A 134 7.98 1.18 19.60
N CYS A 135 7.78 1.14 18.28
CA CYS A 135 8.76 1.63 17.32
C CYS A 135 8.73 3.16 17.13
N ALA A 136 7.64 3.83 17.49
CA ALA A 136 7.44 5.26 17.31
C ALA A 136 7.82 5.74 15.89
N SER A 137 8.97 6.41 15.74
CA SER A 137 9.45 6.93 14.45
C SER A 137 10.53 6.05 13.78
N ALA A 138 10.93 4.93 14.38
CA ALA A 138 11.92 4.04 13.78
C ALA A 138 11.33 3.32 12.56
N SER A 139 12.12 3.19 11.49
CA SER A 139 11.68 2.64 10.20
C SER A 139 11.88 1.13 10.03
N GLY A 140 12.32 0.45 11.09
CA GLY A 140 12.70 -0.97 11.05
C GLY A 140 14.14 -1.17 10.56
N THR A 141 14.79 -2.21 11.07
CA THR A 141 16.14 -2.61 10.68
C THR A 141 16.05 -3.65 9.57
N ALA A 142 16.74 -3.41 8.45
CA ALA A 142 16.85 -4.38 7.36
C ALA A 142 17.53 -5.68 7.86
N PRO A 143 17.16 -6.87 7.36
CA PRO A 143 16.13 -7.08 6.34
C PRO A 143 14.69 -7.05 6.88
N ALA A 144 13.80 -6.36 6.16
CA ALA A 144 12.37 -6.34 6.45
C ALA A 144 11.54 -6.16 5.16
N THR A 145 10.49 -6.97 5.01
CA THR A 145 9.44 -6.74 4.00
C THR A 145 8.57 -5.57 4.47
N LEU A 146 8.47 -4.50 3.68
CA LEU A 146 7.74 -3.29 4.05
C LEU A 146 6.44 -3.17 3.28
N ALA A 147 5.35 -2.77 3.93
CA ALA A 147 4.14 -2.28 3.28
C ALA A 147 4.09 -0.76 3.42
N GLU A 148 4.08 -0.03 2.31
CA GLU A 148 4.24 1.42 2.28
C GLU A 148 2.94 2.08 1.79
N PHE A 149 2.61 3.24 2.36
CA PHE A 149 1.35 3.93 2.08
C PHE A 149 1.55 5.45 2.02
N THR A 150 0.79 6.07 1.12
CA THR A 150 0.50 7.51 1.10
C THR A 150 -0.99 7.69 0.84
N LEU A 151 -1.73 8.08 1.86
CA LEU A 151 -3.18 8.27 1.81
C LEU A 151 -3.50 9.68 1.29
N ALA A 152 -4.43 9.77 0.35
CA ALA A 152 -4.84 11.04 -0.23
C ALA A 152 -6.23 10.91 -0.88
N SER A 153 -6.55 11.80 -1.83
CA SER A 153 -7.70 11.62 -2.73
C SER A 153 -7.58 10.37 -3.63
N THR A 154 -6.34 9.94 -3.89
CA THR A 154 -5.97 8.66 -4.48
C THR A 154 -4.86 8.10 -3.62
N ASP A 155 -5.12 6.97 -2.98
CA ASP A 155 -4.11 6.32 -2.14
C ASP A 155 -3.06 5.67 -3.03
N TYR A 156 -1.80 5.75 -2.60
CA TYR A 156 -0.69 5.00 -3.17
C TYR A 156 -0.21 3.99 -2.13
N TYR A 157 0.00 2.76 -2.55
CA TYR A 157 0.49 1.71 -1.67
C TYR A 157 1.27 0.66 -2.45
N ASP A 158 2.17 -0.01 -1.74
CA ASP A 158 2.97 -1.09 -2.27
C ASP A 158 3.50 -2.00 -1.16
N VAL A 159 4.11 -3.10 -1.58
CA VAL A 159 4.99 -3.89 -0.72
C VAL A 159 6.38 -3.85 -1.31
N SER A 160 7.38 -3.56 -0.49
CA SER A 160 8.74 -3.29 -0.89
C SER A 160 9.74 -4.24 -0.24
N LEU A 161 10.64 -4.75 -1.09
CA LEU A 161 11.77 -5.61 -0.75
C LEU A 161 13.11 -4.89 -0.96
N VAL A 162 13.07 -3.56 -1.14
CA VAL A 162 14.27 -2.72 -1.24
C VAL A 162 15.16 -2.90 0.00
N ASP A 163 14.52 -3.02 1.16
CA ASP A 163 15.17 -3.27 2.45
C ASP A 163 15.22 -4.77 2.80
N GLY A 164 15.07 -5.66 1.81
CA GLY A 164 15.16 -7.10 2.01
C GLY A 164 13.81 -7.79 2.26
N PHE A 165 13.89 -9.05 2.71
CA PHE A 165 12.74 -9.90 2.98
C PHE A 165 12.95 -10.67 4.27
N ASN A 166 11.98 -10.69 5.17
CA ASN A 166 12.00 -11.54 6.37
C ASN A 166 10.76 -12.46 6.46
N LEU A 167 9.58 -11.96 6.10
CA LEU A 167 8.36 -12.76 5.97
C LEU A 167 7.46 -12.29 4.81
N PRO A 168 6.56 -13.16 4.30
CA PRO A 168 5.58 -12.76 3.30
C PRO A 168 4.60 -11.73 3.87
N VAL A 169 4.27 -10.71 3.07
CA VAL A 169 3.33 -9.64 3.42
C VAL A 169 2.44 -9.36 2.21
N VAL A 170 1.13 -9.29 2.45
CA VAL A 170 0.14 -8.94 1.42
C VAL A 170 -0.74 -7.82 1.93
N VAL A 171 -0.90 -6.77 1.12
CA VAL A 171 -1.81 -5.64 1.33
C VAL A 171 -3.02 -5.83 0.42
N THR A 172 -4.21 -5.84 1.02
CA THR A 172 -5.48 -5.96 0.28
C THR A 172 -6.39 -4.79 0.63
N PRO A 173 -6.78 -3.95 -0.35
CA PRO A 173 -7.85 -2.97 -0.18
C PRO A 173 -9.18 -3.65 0.19
N THR A 174 -9.89 -3.10 1.18
CA THR A 174 -11.18 -3.61 1.67
C THR A 174 -12.28 -2.54 1.64
N PRO A 175 -13.51 -2.90 1.22
CA PRO A 175 -13.88 -4.18 0.60
C PRO A 175 -13.21 -4.34 -0.77
N ALA A 176 -12.78 -5.56 -1.11
CA ALA A 176 -12.30 -5.82 -2.46
C ALA A 176 -13.48 -5.84 -3.43
N SER A 177 -13.35 -5.17 -4.57
CA SER A 177 -14.39 -5.11 -5.60
C SER A 177 -13.77 -5.20 -6.98
N ALA A 178 -14.29 -6.11 -7.81
CA ALA A 178 -13.88 -6.23 -9.21
C ALA A 178 -14.23 -4.98 -10.04
N ASN A 179 -15.11 -4.12 -9.53
CA ASN A 179 -15.49 -2.86 -10.18
C ASN A 179 -14.55 -1.69 -9.82
N TRP A 180 -13.60 -1.89 -8.90
CA TRP A 180 -12.63 -0.89 -8.53
C TRP A 180 -11.42 -0.96 -9.47
N THR A 181 -11.00 0.20 -9.98
CA THR A 181 -9.84 0.29 -10.88
C THR A 181 -8.61 0.71 -10.07
N GLY A 182 -7.53 -0.05 -10.19
CA GLY A 182 -6.24 0.21 -9.52
C GLY A 182 -6.12 -0.36 -8.09
N CYS A 183 -7.22 -0.76 -7.46
CA CYS A 183 -7.27 -1.29 -6.09
C CYS A 183 -6.90 -2.79 -6.00
N ALA A 184 -5.85 -3.21 -6.70
CA ALA A 184 -5.40 -4.60 -6.71
C ALA A 184 -4.57 -4.92 -5.45
N PRO A 185 -4.60 -6.18 -4.96
CA PRO A 185 -3.69 -6.58 -3.89
C PRO A 185 -2.23 -6.39 -4.29
N ALA A 186 -1.42 -5.87 -3.36
CA ALA A 186 0.02 -5.72 -3.48
C ALA A 186 0.71 -6.70 -2.52
N GLY A 187 1.88 -7.23 -2.84
CA GLY A 187 2.56 -8.10 -1.89
C GLY A 187 3.50 -9.15 -2.44
N CYS A 188 3.97 -9.94 -1.49
CA CYS A 188 4.63 -11.20 -1.71
C CYS A 188 3.94 -12.29 -0.88
N ASP A 189 3.34 -13.27 -1.57
CA ASP A 189 2.81 -14.50 -0.98
C ASP A 189 3.79 -15.69 -1.09
N GLY A 190 4.95 -15.47 -1.74
CA GLY A 190 6.09 -16.38 -1.76
C GLY A 190 7.01 -16.25 -0.54
N ASP A 191 7.83 -17.28 -0.29
CA ASP A 191 8.86 -17.28 0.75
C ASP A 191 10.26 -17.22 0.15
N LEU A 192 10.81 -16.01 0.05
CA LEU A 192 12.14 -15.74 -0.52
C LEU A 192 13.29 -16.41 0.24
N ARG A 193 13.10 -16.79 1.51
CA ARG A 193 14.14 -17.44 2.32
C ARG A 193 14.54 -18.80 1.74
N ARG A 194 13.62 -19.49 1.05
CA ARG A 194 13.86 -20.82 0.45
C ARG A 194 14.87 -20.80 -0.69
N GLY A 195 14.99 -19.66 -1.38
CA GLY A 195 15.87 -19.48 -2.54
C GLY A 195 16.83 -18.30 -2.39
N CYS A 196 17.01 -17.81 -1.17
CA CYS A 196 17.87 -16.66 -0.90
C CYS A 196 19.33 -17.00 -1.27
N PRO A 197 20.01 -16.21 -2.11
CA PRO A 197 21.43 -16.37 -2.37
C PRO A 197 22.23 -16.36 -1.08
N SER A 198 23.26 -17.22 -0.98
CA SER A 198 24.03 -17.43 0.25
C SER A 198 24.65 -16.16 0.81
N GLU A 199 25.08 -15.26 -0.07
CA GLU A 199 25.69 -13.97 0.25
C GLU A 199 24.68 -12.94 0.76
N LEU A 200 23.38 -13.17 0.56
CA LEU A 200 22.29 -12.34 1.07
C LEU A 200 21.59 -12.96 2.29
N ALA A 201 21.88 -14.22 2.63
CA ALA A 201 21.15 -14.96 3.63
C ALA A 201 21.51 -14.54 5.06
N VAL A 202 20.50 -14.23 5.86
CA VAL A 202 20.63 -14.12 7.33
C VAL A 202 20.30 -15.47 7.94
N LYS A 203 21.23 -16.04 8.70
CA LYS A 203 21.05 -17.32 9.38
C LYS A 203 20.69 -17.09 10.85
N GLY A 204 19.60 -17.69 11.27
CA GLY A 204 19.22 -17.79 12.67
C GLY A 204 19.77 -19.04 13.32
N ASP A 205 19.22 -19.37 14.48
CA ASP A 205 19.58 -20.57 15.23
C ASP A 205 19.37 -21.85 14.40
N GLY A 206 20.28 -22.81 14.56
CA GLY A 206 20.27 -24.06 13.78
C GLY A 206 20.62 -23.88 12.29
N GLY A 207 21.10 -22.70 11.88
CA GLY A 207 21.60 -22.45 10.52
C GLY A 207 20.51 -22.21 9.47
N LYS A 208 19.24 -22.10 9.88
CA LYS A 208 18.11 -21.81 9.00
C LYS A 208 18.18 -20.37 8.50
N VAL A 209 17.86 -20.15 7.22
CA VAL A 209 17.71 -18.79 6.68
C VAL A 209 16.43 -18.17 7.24
N VAL A 210 16.58 -17.12 8.04
CA VAL A 210 15.48 -16.40 8.71
C VAL A 210 15.07 -15.13 7.98
N ALA A 211 15.97 -14.57 7.17
CA ALA A 211 15.70 -13.45 6.29
C ALA A 211 16.69 -13.41 5.10
N CYS A 212 16.40 -12.57 4.12
CA CYS A 212 17.21 -12.33 2.93
C CYS A 212 17.45 -10.82 2.80
N ARG A 213 18.71 -10.40 2.93
CA ARG A 213 19.15 -9.01 2.76
C ARG A 213 19.00 -8.59 1.30
N SER A 214 18.83 -7.30 1.03
CA SER A 214 18.91 -6.80 -0.33
C SER A 214 20.38 -6.66 -0.78
N ALA A 215 20.61 -6.57 -2.08
CA ALA A 215 21.95 -6.33 -2.61
C ALA A 215 22.52 -4.97 -2.17
N CYS A 216 21.67 -3.95 -2.01
CA CYS A 216 22.12 -2.66 -1.49
C CYS A 216 22.63 -2.80 -0.06
N ASP A 217 21.89 -3.51 0.79
CA ASP A 217 22.24 -3.73 2.19
C ASP A 217 23.55 -4.54 2.37
N VAL A 218 23.82 -5.50 1.48
CA VAL A 218 25.06 -6.30 1.54
C VAL A 218 26.25 -5.61 0.90
N PHE A 219 26.09 -5.05 -0.30
CA PHE A 219 27.23 -4.57 -1.09
C PHE A 219 27.44 -3.06 -0.99
N GLY A 220 26.41 -2.28 -0.63
CA GLY A 220 26.51 -0.84 -0.40
C GLY A 220 26.91 -0.01 -1.62
N THR A 221 26.90 -0.58 -2.83
CA THR A 221 27.33 0.11 -4.04
C THR A 221 26.24 1.02 -4.58
N ASP A 222 26.64 2.10 -5.26
CA ASP A 222 25.69 3.04 -5.86
C ASP A 222 24.78 2.39 -6.91
N GLN A 223 25.25 1.33 -7.57
CA GLN A 223 24.45 0.58 -8.54
C GLN A 223 23.32 -0.21 -7.86
N TYR A 224 23.59 -0.87 -6.72
CA TYR A 224 22.55 -1.61 -6.02
C TYR A 224 21.62 -0.71 -5.20
N CYS A 225 22.13 0.41 -4.71
CA CYS A 225 21.39 1.37 -3.91
C CYS A 225 20.76 2.51 -4.74
N CYS A 226 20.94 2.51 -6.05
CA CYS A 226 20.47 3.55 -6.97
C CYS A 226 20.85 4.99 -6.53
N ARG A 227 22.12 5.22 -6.22
CA ARG A 227 22.65 6.52 -5.78
C ARG A 227 23.57 7.14 -6.82
N GLY A 228 23.89 8.43 -6.66
CA GLY A 228 24.84 9.13 -7.52
C GLY A 228 24.40 9.08 -8.99
N GLN A 229 25.26 8.56 -9.88
CA GLN A 229 24.94 8.41 -11.30
C GLN A 229 23.76 7.46 -11.58
N TYR A 230 23.45 6.57 -10.64
CA TYR A 230 22.32 5.64 -10.70
C TYR A 230 21.05 6.22 -10.06
N ALA A 231 21.01 7.49 -9.63
CA ALA A 231 19.84 8.11 -9.01
C ALA A 231 18.73 8.49 -10.03
N ASN A 232 18.47 7.61 -10.99
CA ASN A 232 17.38 7.71 -11.95
C ASN A 232 17.04 6.33 -12.53
N PRO A 233 15.79 6.11 -12.98
CA PRO A 233 15.33 4.81 -13.48
C PRO A 233 15.98 4.39 -14.80
N VAL A 234 16.58 5.31 -15.55
CA VAL A 234 17.28 4.98 -16.80
C VAL A 234 18.66 4.36 -16.49
N ALA A 235 19.35 4.86 -15.48
CA ALA A 235 20.66 4.37 -15.08
C ALA A 235 20.59 3.18 -14.11
N CYS A 236 19.68 3.18 -13.12
CA CYS A 236 19.53 2.05 -12.20
C CYS A 236 18.68 0.94 -12.82
N GLN A 237 19.34 0.02 -13.50
CA GLN A 237 18.69 -1.12 -14.14
C GLN A 237 18.56 -2.32 -13.20
N PRO A 238 17.55 -3.20 -13.40
CA PRO A 238 17.40 -4.41 -12.60
C PRO A 238 18.65 -5.31 -12.65
N THR A 239 19.10 -5.76 -11.48
CA THR A 239 20.28 -6.59 -11.31
C THR A 239 19.93 -8.08 -11.18
N PHE A 240 20.92 -8.96 -11.11
CA PHE A 240 20.69 -10.38 -10.82
C PHE A 240 19.87 -10.58 -9.54
N TYR A 241 20.18 -9.82 -8.48
CA TYR A 241 19.51 -9.95 -7.19
C TYR A 241 18.08 -9.40 -7.20
N SER A 242 17.86 -8.21 -7.74
CA SER A 242 16.50 -7.65 -7.79
C SER A 242 15.58 -8.47 -8.70
N LYS A 243 16.09 -9.00 -9.83
CA LYS A 243 15.33 -9.94 -10.67
C LYS A 243 14.93 -11.22 -9.93
N LYS A 244 15.77 -11.76 -9.04
CA LYS A 244 15.40 -12.89 -8.19
C LYS A 244 14.28 -12.54 -7.21
N PHE A 245 14.33 -11.35 -6.62
CA PHE A 245 13.30 -10.87 -5.70
C PHE A 245 11.97 -10.68 -6.42
N LYS A 246 11.99 -10.01 -7.58
CA LYS A 246 10.82 -9.81 -8.45
C LYS A 246 10.22 -11.13 -8.95
N ALA A 247 11.05 -12.12 -9.28
CA ALA A 247 10.57 -13.43 -9.73
C ALA A 247 9.79 -14.18 -8.62
N ALA A 248 10.21 -14.05 -7.36
CA ALA A 248 9.50 -14.64 -6.23
C ALA A 248 8.26 -13.83 -5.82
N CYS A 249 8.31 -12.50 -6.00
CA CYS A 249 7.29 -11.57 -5.57
C CYS A 249 6.96 -10.56 -6.70
N PRO A 250 6.20 -10.96 -7.74
CA PRO A 250 5.97 -10.09 -8.91
C PRO A 250 5.21 -8.80 -8.60
N ALA A 251 4.36 -8.83 -7.56
CA ALA A 251 3.53 -7.72 -7.10
C ALA A 251 4.19 -6.90 -5.97
N ALA A 252 5.52 -6.98 -5.84
CA ALA A 252 6.30 -6.21 -4.87
C ALA A 252 7.44 -5.45 -5.57
N TYR A 253 7.86 -4.34 -4.96
CA TYR A 253 9.10 -3.64 -5.30
C TYR A 253 10.31 -4.52 -4.98
N SER A 254 11.20 -4.69 -5.95
CA SER A 254 12.43 -5.48 -5.80
C SER A 254 13.70 -4.63 -5.69
N TYR A 255 13.64 -3.35 -6.07
CA TYR A 255 14.70 -2.34 -5.93
C TYR A 255 14.12 -0.92 -6.08
N ALA A 256 14.91 0.12 -5.80
CA ALA A 256 14.39 1.50 -5.64
C ALA A 256 13.70 2.12 -6.87
N TYR A 257 14.05 1.68 -8.08
CA TYR A 257 13.43 2.14 -9.32
C TYR A 257 12.75 1.00 -10.08
N ASP A 258 12.20 0.02 -9.36
CA ASP A 258 11.41 -1.03 -9.98
C ASP A 258 10.24 -0.47 -10.78
N ASP A 259 9.75 -1.29 -11.70
CA ASP A 259 8.81 -0.85 -12.72
C ASP A 259 7.46 -0.38 -12.14
N PRO A 260 6.69 0.46 -12.86
CA PRO A 260 5.43 1.00 -12.36
C PRO A 260 4.37 -0.03 -11.94
N SER A 261 4.52 -1.31 -12.29
CA SER A 261 3.63 -2.38 -11.80
C SER A 261 3.72 -2.64 -10.30
N SER A 262 4.73 -2.07 -9.62
CA SER A 262 4.92 -2.24 -8.18
C SER A 262 4.29 -1.13 -7.33
N ILE A 263 3.78 -0.02 -7.91
CA ILE A 263 2.95 0.96 -7.17
C ILE A 263 1.49 0.75 -7.53
N PHE A 264 0.67 0.57 -6.50
CA PHE A 264 -0.76 0.41 -6.64
C PHE A 264 -1.46 1.69 -6.21
N THR A 265 -2.56 2.01 -6.89
CA THR A 265 -3.32 3.23 -6.63
C THR A 265 -4.78 2.91 -6.37
N CYS A 266 -5.38 3.42 -5.30
CA CYS A 266 -6.80 3.23 -5.05
C CYS A 266 -7.52 4.55 -4.75
N ALA A 267 -8.40 4.97 -5.66
CA ALA A 267 -9.12 6.24 -5.55
C ALA A 267 -10.53 6.10 -4.94
N GLN A 268 -10.86 4.92 -4.42
CA GLN A 268 -12.17 4.59 -3.85
C GLN A 268 -12.22 4.79 -2.33
N SER A 269 -11.17 5.35 -1.74
CA SER A 269 -11.01 5.50 -0.30
C SER A 269 -11.19 4.17 0.45
N PRO A 270 -10.44 3.12 0.08
CA PRO A 270 -10.60 1.81 0.68
C PRO A 270 -10.01 1.81 2.09
N ASP A 271 -10.45 0.87 2.91
CA ASP A 271 -9.66 0.45 4.05
C ASP A 271 -8.61 -0.57 3.61
N TYR A 272 -7.71 -0.97 4.51
CA TYR A 272 -6.65 -1.93 4.17
C TYR A 272 -6.58 -3.09 5.14
N THR A 273 -6.31 -4.27 4.60
CA THR A 273 -5.94 -5.46 5.36
C THR A 273 -4.52 -5.87 4.99
N ILE A 274 -3.65 -5.95 6.00
CA ILE A 274 -2.24 -6.35 5.86
C ILE A 274 -2.09 -7.72 6.52
N THR A 275 -1.76 -8.72 5.71
CA THR A 275 -1.67 -10.11 6.16
C THR A 275 -0.24 -10.59 6.13
N PHE A 276 0.26 -11.01 7.30
CA PHE A 276 1.57 -11.64 7.45
C PHE A 276 1.48 -13.14 7.17
N CYS A 277 2.43 -13.67 6.40
CA CYS A 277 2.46 -15.05 5.93
C CYS A 277 1.21 -15.48 5.13
N SER A 278 0.61 -14.55 4.37
CA SER A 278 -0.44 -14.93 3.41
C SER A 278 0.11 -15.94 2.40
N THR A 279 -0.68 -16.97 2.10
CA THR A 279 -0.30 -18.05 1.17
C THR A 279 -0.90 -17.87 -0.22
N ASN A 280 -1.75 -16.87 -0.41
CA ASN A 280 -2.40 -16.57 -1.68
C ASN A 280 -2.95 -15.14 -1.67
N MET A 281 -2.44 -14.28 -2.57
CA MET A 281 -2.93 -12.90 -2.71
C MET A 281 -4.40 -12.78 -3.12
N LYS A 282 -5.02 -13.86 -3.61
CA LYS A 282 -6.45 -13.93 -3.97
C LYS A 282 -7.32 -14.52 -2.87
N GLN A 283 -6.74 -14.89 -1.72
CA GLN A 283 -7.49 -15.44 -0.60
C GLN A 283 -8.44 -14.38 -0.05
N SER A 284 -9.68 -14.80 0.25
CA SER A 284 -10.61 -13.93 0.96
C SER A 284 -10.17 -13.78 2.41
N VAL A 285 -10.00 -12.54 2.86
CA VAL A 285 -9.57 -12.21 4.22
C VAL A 285 -10.68 -11.42 4.90
N CYS A 286 -11.15 -11.91 6.05
CA CYS A 286 -12.22 -11.27 6.79
C CYS A 286 -11.67 -10.60 8.04
N SER A 287 -12.18 -9.41 8.33
CA SER A 287 -11.90 -8.62 9.52
C SER A 287 -13.21 -8.22 10.18
N TYR A 288 -13.26 -8.21 11.51
CA TYR A 288 -14.43 -7.80 12.26
C TYR A 288 -14.35 -6.31 12.58
N ARG A 289 -15.29 -5.52 12.05
CA ARG A 289 -15.30 -4.06 12.12
C ARG A 289 -16.69 -3.54 12.45
N ASN A 290 -16.81 -2.65 13.44
CA ASN A 290 -18.11 -2.11 13.90
C ASN A 290 -19.17 -3.19 14.14
N SER A 291 -18.77 -4.29 14.79
CA SER A 291 -19.61 -5.47 15.02
C SER A 291 -20.13 -6.17 13.76
N ARG A 292 -19.46 -5.98 12.61
CA ARG A 292 -19.75 -6.66 11.34
C ARG A 292 -18.51 -7.31 10.77
N LEU A 293 -18.66 -8.53 10.25
CA LEU A 293 -17.60 -9.19 9.49
C LEU A 293 -17.52 -8.58 8.09
N VAL A 294 -16.36 -8.02 7.72
CA VAL A 294 -16.07 -7.47 6.39
C VAL A 294 -15.00 -8.33 5.76
N CYS A 295 -15.29 -8.92 4.60
CA CYS A 295 -14.34 -9.79 3.89
C CYS A 295 -13.84 -9.14 2.60
N SER A 296 -12.54 -9.18 2.34
CA SER A 296 -12.01 -9.08 1.00
C SER A 296 -12.44 -10.32 0.23
N GLY A 297 -13.05 -10.15 -0.94
CA GLY A 297 -13.44 -11.27 -1.77
C GLY A 297 -13.42 -10.87 -3.23
N TYR A 298 -12.39 -11.32 -3.97
CA TYR A 298 -12.50 -11.54 -5.41
C TYR A 298 -13.18 -12.89 -5.63
N GLY A 299 -14.36 -13.08 -5.04
CA GLY A 299 -15.15 -14.29 -5.23
C GLY A 299 -15.80 -14.26 -6.60
N ARG A 300 -15.48 -15.25 -7.44
CA ARG A 300 -16.35 -15.64 -8.55
C ARG A 300 -17.78 -15.66 -8.02
N SER A 301 -18.68 -14.97 -8.70
CA SER A 301 -20.11 -15.03 -8.44
C SER A 301 -20.52 -16.48 -8.23
N ILE A 302 -20.72 -16.89 -6.97
CA ILE A 302 -21.48 -18.09 -6.68
C ILE A 302 -22.90 -17.63 -6.93
N SER A 303 -23.39 -17.87 -8.14
CA SER A 303 -24.81 -17.81 -8.42
C SER A 303 -25.48 -18.70 -7.39
N SER A 304 -26.14 -18.07 -6.41
CA SER A 304 -26.94 -18.79 -5.43
C SER A 304 -27.86 -19.77 -6.18
N PRO A 305 -28.04 -21.02 -5.73
CA PRO A 305 -28.97 -21.95 -6.37
C PRO A 305 -30.38 -21.35 -6.46
N LEU A 306 -30.75 -20.43 -5.55
CA LEU A 306 -31.99 -19.65 -5.65
C LEU A 306 -32.04 -18.73 -6.87
N MET A 307 -30.91 -18.17 -7.31
CA MET A 307 -30.83 -17.27 -8.45
C MET A 307 -30.93 -18.05 -9.77
N LEU A 308 -30.32 -19.24 -9.83
CA LEU A 308 -30.49 -20.18 -10.95
C LEU A 308 -31.93 -20.70 -11.04
N VAL A 309 -32.55 -21.01 -9.90
CA VAL A 309 -33.97 -21.42 -9.82
C VAL A 309 -34.90 -20.28 -10.21
N MET A 310 -34.65 -19.03 -9.78
CA MET A 310 -35.43 -17.87 -10.23
C MET A 310 -35.32 -17.63 -11.74
N LEU A 311 -34.12 -17.79 -12.32
CA LEU A 311 -33.91 -17.65 -13.77
C LEU A 311 -34.61 -18.76 -14.56
N LEU A 312 -34.58 -19.99 -14.07
CA LEU A 312 -35.31 -21.12 -14.68
C LEU A 312 -36.83 -20.93 -14.57
N LEU A 313 -37.33 -20.43 -13.42
CA LEU A 313 -38.74 -20.11 -13.21
C LEU A 313 -39.20 -18.92 -14.08
N LEU A 314 -38.36 -17.90 -14.28
CA LEU A 314 -38.66 -16.80 -15.20
C LEU A 314 -38.75 -17.29 -16.65
N SER A 315 -37.82 -18.15 -17.07
CA SER A 315 -37.81 -18.67 -18.44
C SER A 315 -39.01 -19.56 -18.77
N SER A 316 -39.51 -20.29 -17.78
CA SER A 316 -40.73 -21.11 -17.92
C SER A 316 -42.01 -20.25 -17.91
N PHE A 317 -42.05 -19.17 -17.13
CA PHE A 317 -43.15 -18.19 -17.19
C PHE A 317 -43.22 -17.46 -18.54
N LEU A 318 -42.08 -17.09 -19.12
CA LEU A 318 -42.01 -16.48 -20.45
C LEU A 318 -42.43 -17.46 -21.55
N ALA A 319 -42.05 -18.74 -21.46
CA ALA A 319 -42.48 -19.76 -22.42
C ALA A 319 -44.00 -20.00 -22.42
N LEU A 320 -44.66 -19.84 -21.28
CA LEU A 320 -46.13 -19.94 -21.15
C LEU A 320 -46.89 -18.74 -21.73
N GLN A 321 -46.25 -17.58 -21.88
CA GLN A 321 -46.90 -16.39 -22.47
C GLN A 321 -46.84 -16.34 -24.00
N PHE A 322 -46.05 -17.21 -24.65
CA PHE A 322 -45.96 -17.29 -26.11
C PHE A 322 -46.61 -18.55 -26.73
N ALA A 323 -47.25 -19.39 -25.92
CA ALA A 323 -48.08 -20.48 -26.42
C ALA A 323 -49.43 -19.91 -26.90
N SER A 324 -49.46 -19.40 -28.13
CA SER A 324 -50.73 -19.07 -28.81
C SER A 324 -51.45 -20.37 -29.18
N PRO A 325 -52.77 -20.49 -28.91
CA PRO A 325 -53.53 -21.65 -29.37
C PRO A 325 -53.76 -21.55 -30.88
N VAL A 326 -53.52 -22.66 -31.59
CA VAL A 326 -54.01 -22.90 -32.96
C VAL A 326 -55.39 -23.51 -32.88
#